data_AF-O19086-F1
#
_entry.id   AF-O19086-F1
#
_cell.length_a   1.000
_cell.length_b   1.000
_cell.length_c   1.000
_cell.angle_alpha   90.00
_cell.angle_beta   90.00
_cell.angle_gamma   90.00
#
_symmetry.space_group_name_H-M   'P 1'
#
loop_
_entity.id
_entity.type
_entity.pdbx_description
1 polymer ?
#
loop_
_entity_poly.entity_id
_entity_poly.type
_entity_poly.pdbx_seq_one_letter_code
_entity_poly.pdbx_strand_id
1 'polypeptide(L)'
;ELPCRISPGKNATGMEVGWYRPPFSRVVHLYRNGKDQDEEQAPEYRGRTELLKETIGEGKVTLRIRHVRFSDEGGFTCFFRDHS
;
A
#
# COMPACT_ATOMS: atom_id res chain seq x y z
N GLU A 1 -2.70 1.64 11.27
CA GLU A 1 -2.38 2.35 10.01
C GLU A 1 -0.88 2.22 9.75
N LEU A 2 -0.47 2.19 8.49
CA LEU A 2 0.90 1.93 8.07
C LEU A 2 1.37 3.06 7.12
N PRO A 3 2.05 4.09 7.64
CA PRO A 3 2.53 5.20 6.81
C PRO A 3 3.73 4.77 5.96
N CYS A 4 3.83 5.32 4.75
CA CYS A 4 4.97 5.14 3.87
C CYS A 4 5.28 6.44 3.12
N ARG A 5 6.56 6.68 2.85
CA ARG A 5 7.00 7.89 2.14
C ARG A 5 8.20 7.63 1.24
N ILE A 6 8.27 8.37 0.14
CA ILE A 6 9.49 8.48 -0.67
C ILE A 6 10.42 9.51 -0.01
N SER A 7 11.73 9.26 -0.07
CA SER A 7 12.76 10.18 0.39
C SER A 7 13.84 10.34 -0.70
N PRO A 8 14.12 11.56 -1.19
CA PRO A 8 13.42 12.81 -0.90
C PRO A 8 11.96 12.77 -1.37
N GLY A 9 11.10 13.58 -0.76
CA GLY A 9 9.68 13.64 -1.12
C GLY A 9 9.50 14.11 -2.57
N LYS A 10 8.68 13.40 -3.35
CA LYS A 10 8.31 13.76 -4.73
C LYS A 10 6.84 13.41 -4.98
N ASN A 11 6.23 14.03 -5.98
CA ASN A 11 4.86 13.73 -6.36
C ASN A 11 4.72 12.27 -6.81
N ALA A 12 3.86 11.51 -6.12
CA ALA A 12 3.62 10.09 -6.37
C ALA A 12 2.21 9.81 -6.96
N THR A 13 1.47 10.83 -7.39
CA THR A 13 0.07 10.70 -7.84
C THR A 13 -0.10 9.70 -8.98
N GLY A 14 0.89 9.59 -9.87
CA GLY A 14 0.90 8.65 -11.00
C GLY A 14 1.69 7.36 -10.75
N MET A 15 2.29 7.19 -9.57
CA MET A 15 3.11 6.01 -9.27
C MET A 15 2.24 4.82 -8.86
N GLU A 16 2.75 3.62 -9.12
CA GLU A 16 2.24 2.43 -8.47
C GLU A 16 2.72 2.41 -7.00
N VAL A 17 1.80 2.10 -6.10
CA VAL A 17 2.07 2.05 -4.66
C VAL A 17 1.54 0.74 -4.12
N GLY A 18 2.32 0.04 -3.31
CA GLY A 18 1.87 -1.22 -2.74
C GLY A 18 2.52 -1.57 -1.42
N TRP A 19 1.88 -2.50 -0.73
CA TRP A 19 2.40 -3.14 0.48
C TRP A 19 2.44 -4.64 0.27
N TYR A 20 3.52 -5.25 0.72
CA TYR A 20 3.65 -6.69 0.80
C TYR A 20 4.14 -7.11 2.18
N ARG A 21 3.93 -8.39 2.48
CA ARG A 21 4.38 -9.00 3.74
C ARG A 21 5.56 -9.95 3.51
N PRO A 22 6.72 -9.69 4.14
CA PRO A 22 7.84 -10.64 4.18
C PRO A 22 7.48 -11.92 4.97
N PRO A 23 8.13 -13.06 4.71
CA PRO A 23 9.09 -13.31 3.62
C PRO A 23 8.42 -13.70 2.30
N PHE A 24 7.10 -13.94 2.29
CA PHE A 24 6.39 -14.57 1.17
C PHE A 24 5.87 -13.60 0.10
N SER A 25 6.30 -12.33 0.12
CA SER A 25 5.85 -11.27 -0.82
C SER A 25 4.33 -11.23 -1.02
N ARG A 26 3.54 -11.55 0.03
CA ARG A 26 2.07 -11.55 -0.05
C ARG A 26 1.60 -10.13 -0.26
N VAL A 27 0.87 -9.87 -1.33
CA VAL A 27 0.31 -8.55 -1.64
C VAL A 27 -0.76 -8.22 -0.61
N VAL A 28 -0.48 -7.21 0.21
CA VAL A 28 -1.43 -6.69 1.21
C VAL A 28 -2.34 -5.66 0.56
N HIS A 29 -1.75 -4.77 -0.24
CA HIS A 29 -2.47 -3.76 -0.99
C HIS A 29 -1.68 -3.38 -2.24
N LEU A 30 -2.38 -3.04 -3.32
CA LEU A 30 -1.78 -2.56 -4.56
C LEU A 30 -2.68 -1.47 -5.15
N TYR A 31 -2.08 -0.32 -5.44
CA TYR A 31 -2.70 0.82 -6.13
C TYR A 31 -1.93 1.08 -7.41
N ARG A 32 -2.62 1.05 -8.54
CA ARG A 32 -2.04 1.22 -9.89
C ARG A 32 -3.06 1.87 -10.81
N ASN A 33 -2.61 2.71 -11.73
CA ASN A 33 -3.48 3.37 -12.73
C ASN A 33 -4.67 4.11 -12.10
N GLY A 34 -4.45 4.75 -10.95
CA GLY A 34 -5.49 5.52 -10.25
C GLY A 34 -6.49 4.70 -9.45
N LYS A 35 -6.30 3.37 -9.30
CA LYS A 35 -7.28 2.47 -8.69
C LYS A 35 -6.63 1.40 -7.81
N ASP A 36 -7.35 1.00 -6.77
CA ASP A 36 -7.01 -0.15 -5.94
C ASP A 36 -7.21 -1.44 -6.76
N GLN A 37 -6.24 -2.35 -6.70
CA GLN A 37 -6.22 -3.62 -7.44
C GLN A 37 -6.63 -4.76 -6.51
N ASP A 38 -7.89 -4.78 -6.09
CA ASP A 38 -8.40 -5.72 -5.08
C ASP A 38 -8.21 -7.20 -5.46
N GLU A 39 -8.28 -7.53 -6.74
CA GLU A 39 -8.11 -8.90 -7.24
C GLU A 39 -6.67 -9.43 -7.06
N GLU A 40 -5.68 -8.54 -7.06
CA GLU A 40 -4.26 -8.88 -6.87
C GLU A 40 -3.87 -9.01 -5.38
N GLN A 41 -4.72 -8.53 -4.47
CA GLN A 41 -4.49 -8.68 -3.03
C GLN A 41 -4.65 -10.13 -2.59
N ALA A 42 -3.87 -10.53 -1.59
CA ALA A 42 -4.05 -11.83 -0.96
C ALA A 42 -5.44 -11.90 -0.28
N PRO A 43 -6.14 -13.06 -0.33
CA PRO A 43 -7.52 -13.18 0.12
C PRO A 43 -7.79 -12.68 1.55
N GLU A 44 -6.82 -12.80 2.44
CA GLU A 44 -6.91 -12.35 3.84
C GLU A 44 -6.98 -10.82 4.02
N TYR A 45 -6.60 -10.03 3.01
CA TYR A 45 -6.61 -8.55 3.04
C TYR A 45 -7.68 -7.92 2.15
N ARG A 46 -8.26 -8.67 1.20
CA ARG A 46 -9.30 -8.18 0.28
C ARG A 46 -10.46 -7.55 1.05
N GLY A 47 -10.86 -6.36 0.64
CA GLY A 47 -11.95 -5.59 1.27
C GLY A 47 -11.65 -5.09 2.70
N ARG A 48 -10.43 -5.32 3.20
CA ARG A 48 -9.97 -4.84 4.51
C ARG A 48 -8.95 -3.72 4.38
N THR A 49 -8.44 -3.43 3.19
CA THR A 49 -7.40 -2.42 2.99
C THR A 49 -7.94 -1.19 2.26
N GLU A 50 -7.37 -0.03 2.58
CA GLU A 50 -7.71 1.26 1.98
C GLU A 50 -6.47 2.14 1.92
N LEU A 51 -6.17 2.68 0.74
CA LEU A 51 -5.08 3.63 0.56
C LEU A 51 -5.54 5.07 0.81
N LEU A 52 -5.00 5.67 1.86
CA LEU A 52 -5.18 7.09 2.17
C LEU A 52 -4.17 7.90 1.35
N LYS A 53 -4.69 8.75 0.46
CA LYS A 53 -3.94 9.43 -0.62
C LYS A 53 -3.99 10.95 -0.54
N GLU A 54 -4.40 11.51 0.59
CA GLU A 54 -4.54 12.96 0.80
C GLU A 54 -3.23 13.71 0.60
N THR A 55 -2.08 13.05 0.85
CA THR A 55 -0.73 13.62 0.74
C THR A 55 0.14 12.93 -0.31
N ILE A 56 -0.46 12.20 -1.26
CA ILE A 56 0.28 11.46 -2.30
C ILE A 56 1.09 12.40 -3.21
N GLY A 57 0.63 13.65 -3.38
CA GLY A 57 1.36 14.70 -4.09
C GLY A 57 2.68 15.11 -3.43
N GLU A 58 2.86 14.81 -2.14
CA GLU A 58 4.12 15.01 -1.40
C GLU A 58 4.96 13.73 -1.29
N GLY A 59 4.51 12.63 -1.92
CA GLY A 59 5.15 11.33 -1.83
C GLY A 59 4.90 10.61 -0.50
N LYS A 60 3.79 10.94 0.17
CA LYS A 60 3.35 10.32 1.43
C LYS A 60 2.00 9.64 1.24
N VAL A 61 1.87 8.45 1.78
CA VAL A 61 0.63 7.65 1.75
C VAL A 61 0.51 6.88 3.04
N THR A 62 -0.71 6.47 3.38
CA THR A 62 -0.94 5.59 4.52
C THR A 62 -1.85 4.46 4.12
N LEU A 63 -1.46 3.23 4.43
CA LEU A 63 -2.34 2.09 4.30
C LEU A 63 -3.15 1.91 5.59
N ARG A 64 -4.47 1.88 5.48
CA ARG A 64 -5.37 1.51 6.57
C ARG A 64 -5.83 0.05 6.38
N ILE A 65 -5.62 -0.76 7.42
CA ILE A 65 -6.18 -2.12 7.52
C ILE A 65 -7.37 -2.06 8.49
N ARG A 66 -8.55 -2.44 8.03
CA ARG A 66 -9.81 -2.50 8.77
C ARG A 66 -9.98 -3.88 9.41
N HIS A 67 -10.67 -3.91 10.56
CA HIS A 67 -10.93 -5.13 11.33
C HIS A 67 -9.63 -5.93 11.59
N VAL A 68 -8.61 -5.28 12.16
CA VAL A 68 -7.29 -5.87 12.41
C VAL A 68 -7.42 -7.18 13.21
N ARG A 69 -6.66 -8.20 12.80
CA ARG A 69 -6.64 -9.55 13.38
C ARG A 69 -5.27 -9.84 13.96
N PHE A 70 -5.19 -10.79 14.89
CA PHE A 70 -3.91 -11.29 15.41
C PHE A 70 -2.98 -11.79 14.29
N SER A 71 -3.55 -12.39 13.24
CA SER A 71 -2.80 -12.84 12.06
C SER A 71 -2.08 -11.71 11.31
N ASP A 72 -2.49 -10.45 11.48
CA ASP A 72 -1.88 -9.29 10.82
C ASP A 72 -0.58 -8.84 11.52
N GLU A 73 -0.24 -9.39 12.69
CA GLU A 73 0.95 -9.04 13.45
C GLU A 73 2.24 -9.26 12.65
N GLY A 74 3.12 -8.26 12.63
CA GLY A 74 4.45 -8.36 12.03
C GLY A 74 4.80 -7.19 11.12
N GLY A 75 5.88 -7.37 10.37
CA GLY A 75 6.41 -6.35 9.45
C GLY A 75 5.64 -6.30 8.14
N PHE A 76 5.46 -5.08 7.64
CA PHE A 76 4.96 -4.78 6.31
C PHE A 76 6.00 -3.95 5.57
N THR A 77 6.16 -4.21 4.28
CA THR A 77 7.04 -3.42 3.43
C THR A 77 6.21 -2.71 2.38
N CYS A 78 6.41 -1.40 2.25
CA CYS A 78 5.80 -0.60 1.21
C CYS A 78 6.78 -0.32 0.08
N PHE A 79 6.26 -0.02 -1.10
CA PHE A 79 7.05 0.42 -2.24
C PHE A 79 6.31 1.47 -3.06
N PHE A 80 7.09 2.23 -3.81
CA PHE A 80 6.62 3.11 -4.88
C PHE A 80 7.36 2.73 -6.16
N ARG A 81 6.64 2.58 -7.27
CA ARG A 81 7.23 2.26 -8.57
C ARG A 81 6.77 3.29 -9.60
N ASP A 82 7.75 3.94 -10.20
CA ASP A 82 7.57 4.81 -11.36
C ASP A 82 7.57 3.94 -12.61
N HIS A 83 6.56 4.10 -13.46
CA HIS A 83 6.49 3.45 -14.79
C HIS A 83 6.72 4.44 -15.93
N SER A 84 7.00 5.70 -15.59
CA SER A 84 7.30 6.80 -16.51
C SER A 84 8.70 6.67 -17.12
#